data_AF-A0A929YRT1-F1
#
_entry.id   AF-A0A929YRT1-F1
#
_cell.length_a   1.000
_cell.length_b   1.000
_cell.length_c   1.000
_cell.angle_alpha   90.00
_cell.angle_beta   90.00
_cell.angle_gamma   90.00
#
_symmetry.space_group_name_H-M   'P 1'
#
loop_
_entity.id
_entity.type
_entity.pdbx_description
1 polymer ?
#
loop_
_entity_poly.entity_id
_entity_poly.type
_entity_poly.pdbx_seq_one_letter_code
_entity_poly.pdbx_strand_id
1 'polypeptide(L)'
;ERLIQGERQVLLQNRPSTDALRIYTEMENHAYRPSALIEYERIAYLYPSFDVRITFDSGIRSSESCYDLFVKAPVYTPLLLNGVILEVKFNEHLPRFLTGVLRSSRLNRRAFSKYASGRLTTI
;
A
#
# COMPACT_ATOMS: atom_id res chain seq x y z
N GLU A 1 -14.21 10.57 1.42
CA GLU A 1 -15.07 10.40 0.24
C GLU A 1 -14.79 11.44 -0.85
N ARG A 2 -14.84 12.75 -0.59
CA ARG A 2 -14.63 13.82 -1.59
C ARG A 2 -13.37 13.68 -2.48
N LEU A 3 -12.21 13.32 -1.91
CA LEU A 3 -11.00 13.06 -2.69
C LEU A 3 -11.15 11.91 -3.70
N ILE A 4 -11.89 10.87 -3.34
CA ILE A 4 -12.19 9.72 -4.22
C ILE A 4 -13.06 10.18 -5.39
N GLN A 5 -13.96 11.13 -5.14
CA GLN A 5 -14.82 11.74 -6.17
C GLN A 5 -14.07 12.80 -7.01
N GLY A 6 -12.77 13.02 -6.76
CA GLY A 6 -11.94 13.98 -7.50
C GLY A 6 -12.02 15.42 -7.00
N GLU A 7 -12.74 15.69 -5.90
CA GLU A 7 -12.80 17.02 -5.29
C GLU A 7 -11.52 17.33 -4.50
N ARG A 8 -10.45 17.69 -5.21
CA ARG A 8 -9.12 17.96 -4.65
C ARG A 8 -9.07 19.20 -3.77
N GLN A 9 -9.99 20.14 -3.96
CA GLN A 9 -10.09 21.39 -3.20
C GLN A 9 -10.27 21.15 -1.69
N VAL A 10 -10.74 19.96 -1.29
CA VAL A 10 -10.83 19.57 0.13
C VAL A 10 -9.47 19.61 0.84
N LEU A 11 -8.35 19.46 0.10
CA LEU A 11 -6.99 19.59 0.65
C LEU A 11 -6.63 21.02 1.07
N LEU A 12 -7.31 22.03 0.52
CA LEU A 12 -7.08 23.44 0.81
C LEU A 12 -7.96 23.97 1.94
N GLN A 13 -8.87 23.15 2.46
CA GLN A 13 -9.82 23.55 3.51
C GLN A 13 -9.18 23.44 4.90
N ASN A 14 -9.76 24.14 5.88
CA ASN A 14 -9.40 24.03 7.31
C ASN A 14 -7.92 24.26 7.63
N ARG A 15 -7.36 25.39 7.15
CA ARG A 15 -5.95 25.80 7.37
C ARG A 15 -4.99 24.72 6.85
N PRO A 16 -4.72 24.69 5.54
CA PRO A 16 -3.97 23.61 4.92
C PRO A 16 -2.52 23.56 5.42
N SER A 17 -2.02 22.35 5.66
CA SER A 17 -0.59 22.14 5.90
C SER A 17 0.21 22.36 4.61
N THR A 18 1.52 22.55 4.75
CA THR A 18 2.45 22.61 3.60
C THR A 18 2.38 21.36 2.73
N ASP A 19 2.18 20.19 3.34
CA ASP A 19 2.05 18.92 2.62
C ASP A 19 0.72 18.83 1.87
N ALA A 20 -0.38 19.31 2.46
CA ALA A 20 -1.67 19.34 1.79
C ALA A 20 -1.63 20.25 0.56
N LEU A 21 -0.96 21.40 0.66
CA LEU A 21 -0.74 22.29 -0.49
C LEU A 21 0.13 21.63 -1.57
N ARG A 22 1.23 20.97 -1.19
CA ARG A 22 2.07 20.23 -2.15
C ARG A 22 1.29 19.15 -2.86
N ILE A 23 0.54 18.30 -2.12
CA ILE A 23 -0.27 17.24 -2.72
C ILE A 23 -1.31 17.83 -3.67
N TYR A 24 -2.01 18.90 -3.28
CA TYR A 24 -2.96 19.58 -4.15
C TYR A 24 -2.30 20.05 -5.45
N THR A 25 -1.18 20.77 -5.35
CA THR A 25 -0.44 21.29 -6.52
C THR A 25 0.01 20.17 -7.45
N GLU A 26 0.56 19.08 -6.91
CA GLU A 26 0.96 17.91 -7.70
C GLU A 26 -0.25 17.26 -8.39
N MET A 27 -1.39 17.13 -7.69
CA MET A 27 -2.62 16.57 -8.25
C MET A 27 -3.21 17.44 -9.37
N GLU A 28 -3.17 18.76 -9.24
CA GLU A 28 -3.61 19.69 -10.27
C GLU A 28 -2.68 19.68 -11.49
N ASN A 29 -1.37 19.82 -11.27
CA ASN A 29 -0.39 19.90 -12.34
C ASN A 29 -0.28 18.61 -13.17
N HIS A 30 -0.49 17.45 -12.54
CA HIS A 30 -0.36 16.15 -13.19
C HIS A 30 -1.71 15.42 -13.40
N ALA A 31 -2.82 16.11 -13.16
CA ALA A 31 -4.18 15.57 -13.31
C ALA A 31 -4.40 14.21 -12.61
N TYR A 32 -3.81 14.01 -11.43
CA TYR A 32 -3.93 12.75 -10.69
C TYR A 32 -5.38 12.43 -10.33
N ARG A 33 -5.81 11.20 -10.64
CA ARG A 33 -7.14 10.67 -10.32
C ARG A 33 -7.02 9.26 -9.75
N PRO A 34 -7.99 8.80 -8.92
CA PRO A 34 -8.07 7.40 -8.52
C PRO A 34 -7.97 6.49 -9.74
N SER A 35 -7.11 5.47 -9.65
CA SER A 35 -6.75 4.63 -10.80
C SER A 35 -6.70 3.14 -10.47
N ALA A 36 -6.55 2.77 -9.20
CA ALA A 36 -6.66 1.40 -8.73
C ALA A 36 -7.01 1.41 -7.24
N LEU A 37 -7.90 0.51 -6.84
CA LEU A 37 -8.18 0.18 -5.46
C LEU A 37 -7.42 -1.10 -5.11
N ILE A 38 -6.63 -1.08 -4.05
CA ILE A 38 -5.86 -2.24 -3.57
C ILE A 38 -6.38 -2.63 -2.20
N GLU A 39 -6.75 -3.90 -2.04
CA GLU A 39 -7.22 -4.44 -0.77
C GLU A 39 -6.37 -5.64 -0.37
N TYR A 40 -6.11 -5.76 0.94
CA TYR A 40 -5.31 -6.82 1.53
C TYR A 40 -5.55 -6.89 3.04
N GLU A 41 -5.27 -8.05 3.61
CA GLU A 41 -5.27 -8.29 5.05
C GLU A 41 -3.85 -8.17 5.58
N ARG A 42 -3.64 -7.34 6.60
CA ARG A 42 -2.31 -7.08 7.18
C ARG A 42 -2.23 -7.53 8.64
N ILE A 43 -1.24 -8.36 8.92
CA ILE A 43 -0.75 -8.59 10.28
C ILE A 43 0.56 -7.82 10.43
N ALA A 44 0.69 -7.04 11.52
CA ALA A 44 1.87 -6.23 11.79
C ALA A 44 2.45 -6.54 13.17
N TYR A 45 3.76 -6.81 13.20
CA TYR A 45 4.55 -6.96 14.41
C TYR A 45 5.54 -5.81 14.53
N LEU A 46 5.74 -5.34 15.76
CA LEU A 46 6.69 -4.30 16.11
C LEU A 46 7.70 -4.87 17.09
N TYR A 47 8.97 -4.55 16.89
CA TYR A 47 10.03 -4.83 17.83
C TYR A 47 10.73 -3.51 18.20
N PRO A 48 10.18 -2.80 19.21
CA PRO A 48 10.57 -1.41 19.50
C PRO A 48 12.04 -1.23 19.85
N SER A 49 12.66 -2.23 20.49
CA SER A 49 14.06 -2.17 20.93
C SER A 49 15.06 -1.93 19.80
N PHE A 50 14.69 -2.22 18.55
CA PHE A 50 15.54 -2.00 17.37
C PHE A 50 14.81 -1.27 16.24
N ASP A 51 13.66 -0.67 16.53
CA ASP A 51 12.80 -0.01 15.55
C ASP A 51 12.54 -0.89 14.30
N VAL A 52 12.23 -2.17 14.54
CA VAL A 52 11.92 -3.13 13.47
C VAL A 52 10.43 -3.32 13.37
N ARG A 53 9.90 -3.21 12.15
CA ARG A 53 8.51 -3.52 11.81
C ARG A 53 8.45 -4.64 10.81
N ILE A 54 7.67 -5.66 11.11
CA ILE A 54 7.46 -6.83 10.26
C ILE A 54 5.98 -6.87 9.88
N THR A 55 5.66 -6.94 8.59
CA THR A 55 4.27 -7.08 8.15
C THR A 55 4.09 -8.26 7.22
N PHE A 56 2.95 -8.94 7.36
CA PHE A 56 2.48 -9.98 6.47
C PHE A 56 1.21 -9.49 5.80
N ASP A 57 1.26 -9.31 4.48
CA ASP A 57 0.11 -8.93 3.68
C ASP A 57 -0.37 -10.13 2.87
N SER A 58 -1.64 -10.50 3.08
CA SER A 58 -2.28 -11.64 2.43
C SER A 58 -3.60 -11.23 1.77
N GLY A 59 -4.17 -12.11 0.94
CA GLY A 59 -5.44 -11.82 0.26
C GLY A 59 -5.36 -10.61 -0.70
N ILE A 60 -4.18 -10.34 -1.25
CA ILE A 60 -3.92 -9.11 -2.02
C ILE A 60 -4.70 -9.14 -3.33
N ARG A 61 -5.55 -8.14 -3.52
CA ARG A 61 -6.44 -8.01 -4.67
C ARG A 61 -6.58 -6.56 -5.10
N SER A 62 -6.96 -6.34 -6.36
CA SER A 62 -7.18 -5.00 -6.91
C SER A 62 -8.47 -4.87 -7.69
N SER A 63 -8.97 -3.64 -7.77
CA SER A 63 -10.10 -3.23 -8.60
C SER A 63 -9.72 -1.99 -9.39
N GLU A 64 -9.91 -2.02 -10.70
CA GLU A 64 -9.80 -0.85 -11.58
C GLU A 64 -11.18 -0.37 -12.07
N SER A 65 -12.24 -1.15 -11.86
CA SER A 65 -13.62 -0.78 -12.24
C SER A 65 -14.35 0.00 -11.15
N CYS A 66 -13.88 -0.09 -9.90
CA CYS A 66 -14.45 0.60 -8.77
C CYS A 66 -13.35 1.18 -7.88
N TYR A 67 -13.39 2.50 -7.68
CA TYR A 67 -12.44 3.26 -6.86
C TYR A 67 -13.03 3.69 -5.50
N ASP A 68 -14.30 3.40 -5.26
CA ASP A 68 -14.97 3.75 -4.02
C ASP A 68 -14.51 2.82 -2.89
N LEU A 69 -13.86 3.41 -1.87
CA LEU A 69 -13.36 2.69 -0.71
C LEU A 69 -14.48 2.12 0.17
N PHE A 70 -15.71 2.63 0.06
CA PHE A 70 -16.82 2.30 0.96
C PHE A 70 -17.91 1.44 0.31
N VAL A 71 -17.69 1.02 -0.94
CA VAL A 71 -18.61 0.10 -1.62
C VAL A 71 -18.59 -1.27 -0.92
N LYS A 72 -19.79 -1.85 -0.72
CA LYS A 72 -19.93 -3.10 0.06
C LYS A 72 -19.43 -4.35 -0.65
N ALA A 73 -19.44 -4.37 -1.98
CA ALA A 73 -19.08 -5.52 -2.78
C ALA A 73 -18.38 -5.11 -4.10
N PRO A 74 -17.16 -4.56 -4.03
CA PRO A 74 -16.37 -4.28 -5.22
C PRO A 74 -15.95 -5.59 -5.90
N VAL A 75 -15.90 -5.57 -7.22
CA VAL A 75 -15.33 -6.68 -8.00
C VAL A 75 -13.81 -6.57 -7.94
N TYR A 76 -13.16 -7.63 -7.47
CA TYR A 76 -11.71 -7.67 -7.31
C TYR A 76 -11.06 -8.76 -8.14
N THR A 77 -9.86 -8.47 -8.61
CA THR A 77 -8.95 -9.43 -9.24
C THR A 77 -7.82 -9.76 -8.27
N PRO A 78 -7.54 -11.05 -7.98
CA PRO A 78 -6.44 -11.42 -7.11
C PRO A 78 -5.08 -11.11 -7.77
N LEU A 79 -4.17 -10.47 -7.03
CA LEU A 79 -2.83 -10.13 -7.51
C LEU A 79 -1.79 -11.18 -7.16
N LEU A 80 -2.04 -11.97 -6.12
CA LEU A 80 -1.15 -13.01 -5.65
C LEU A 80 -1.98 -14.21 -5.17
N LEU A 81 -2.06 -15.25 -6.01
CA LEU A 81 -2.77 -16.47 -5.65
C LEU A 81 -1.98 -17.23 -4.57
N ASN A 82 -2.61 -17.45 -3.41
CA ASN A 82 -2.08 -18.24 -2.28
C ASN A 82 -0.68 -17.80 -1.77
N GLY A 83 -0.34 -16.53 -1.94
CA GLY A 83 0.94 -15.97 -1.48
C GLY A 83 0.78 -14.91 -0.41
N VAL A 84 1.84 -14.71 0.37
CA VAL A 84 1.93 -13.68 1.41
C VAL A 84 3.16 -12.82 1.12
N ILE A 85 3.00 -11.50 1.22
CA ILE A 85 4.14 -10.57 1.17
C ILE A 85 4.63 -10.35 2.58
N LEU A 86 5.86 -10.79 2.85
CA LEU A 86 6.62 -10.43 4.03
C LEU A 86 7.44 -9.16 3.74
N GLU A 87 7.19 -8.10 4.50
CA GLU A 87 8.00 -6.88 4.50
C GLU A 87 8.65 -6.70 5.87
N VAL A 88 9.96 -6.50 5.89
CA VAL A 88 10.74 -6.21 7.11
C VAL A 88 11.37 -4.83 6.93
N LYS A 89 10.89 -3.86 7.72
CA LYS A 89 11.40 -2.49 7.78
C LYS A 89 12.28 -2.34 9.02
N PHE A 90 13.47 -1.83 8.83
CA PHE A 90 14.44 -1.54 9.88
C PHE A 90 15.30 -0.36 9.40
N ASN A 91 15.95 0.32 10.35
CA ASN A 91 16.87 1.41 10.04
C ASN A 91 18.23 0.82 9.60
N GLU A 92 19.26 0.99 10.43
CA GLU A 92 20.62 0.60 10.06
C GLU A 92 20.90 -0.89 10.25
N HIS A 93 20.31 -1.52 11.27
CA HIS A 93 20.69 -2.87 11.69
C HIS A 93 19.46 -3.75 11.97
N LEU A 94 19.45 -4.96 11.38
CA LEU A 94 18.49 -6.00 11.71
C LEU A 94 19.10 -6.96 12.76
N PRO A 95 18.42 -7.21 13.89
CA PRO A 95 18.89 -8.15 14.90
C PRO A 95 19.29 -9.53 14.33
N ARG A 96 20.37 -10.11 14.88
CA ARG A 96 20.94 -11.37 14.39
C ARG A 96 19.93 -12.51 14.40
N PHE A 97 19.06 -12.58 15.41
CA PHE A 97 18.04 -13.64 15.49
C PHE A 97 17.03 -13.54 14.34
N LEU A 98 16.54 -12.33 14.01
CA LEU A 98 15.66 -12.11 12.86
C LEU A 98 16.37 -12.45 11.55
N THR A 99 17.63 -12.02 11.42
CA THR A 99 18.45 -12.37 10.24
C THR A 99 18.58 -13.89 10.09
N GLY A 100 18.79 -14.62 11.19
CA GLY A 100 18.86 -16.08 11.20
C GLY A 100 17.57 -16.73 10.73
N VAL A 101 16.42 -16.29 11.26
CA VAL A 101 15.09 -16.80 10.88
C VAL A 101 14.77 -16.51 9.42
N LEU A 102 15.04 -15.29 8.93
CA LEU A 102 14.78 -14.93 7.53
C LEU A 102 15.67 -15.72 6.57
N ARG A 103 16.91 -16.04 6.94
CA ARG A 103 17.84 -16.83 6.13
C ARG A 103 17.50 -18.31 6.09
N SER A 104 17.00 -18.88 7.20
CA SER A 104 16.58 -20.29 7.24
C SER A 104 15.24 -20.52 6.55
N SER A 105 14.44 -19.47 6.41
CA SER A 105 13.17 -19.49 5.70
C SER A 105 13.39 -19.52 4.18
N ARG A 106 12.59 -20.33 3.46
CA ARG A 106 12.62 -20.39 1.98
C ARG A 106 11.85 -19.21 1.38
N LEU A 107 12.34 -18.00 1.60
CA LEU A 107 11.71 -16.75 1.13
C LEU A 107 12.16 -16.41 -0.30
N ASN A 108 11.20 -16.03 -1.15
CA ASN A 108 11.51 -15.45 -2.46
C ASN A 108 11.65 -13.93 -2.33
N ARG A 109 12.89 -13.45 -2.17
CA ARG A 109 13.17 -12.01 -2.04
C ARG A 109 13.07 -11.32 -3.39
N ARG A 110 12.03 -10.52 -3.57
CA ARG A 110 11.80 -9.71 -4.78
C ARG A 110 11.18 -8.36 -4.45
N ALA A 111 11.37 -7.40 -5.33
CA ALA A 111 10.55 -6.20 -5.33
C ALA A 111 9.11 -6.58 -5.74
N PHE A 112 8.12 -6.09 -4.99
CA PHE A 112 6.71 -6.26 -5.31
C PHE A 112 5.94 -4.99 -4.95
N SER A 113 5.40 -4.31 -5.98
CA SER A 113 4.53 -3.15 -5.79
C SER A 113 3.09 -3.56 -6.00
N LYS A 114 2.27 -3.51 -4.94
CA LYS A 114 0.84 -3.84 -5.03
C LYS A 114 0.11 -2.95 -6.04
N TYR A 115 0.45 -1.66 -6.07
CA TYR A 115 -0.12 -0.70 -7.02
C TYR A 115 0.27 -1.02 -8.46
N ALA A 116 1.56 -1.26 -8.73
CA ALA A 116 2.02 -1.57 -10.08
C ALA A 116 1.39 -2.90 -10.57
N SER A 117 1.38 -3.94 -9.74
CA SER A 117 0.71 -5.20 -10.05
C SER A 117 -0.80 -5.00 -10.29
N GLY A 118 -1.45 -4.20 -9.45
CA GLY A 118 -2.88 -3.87 -9.59
C GLY A 118 -3.24 -3.20 -10.91
N ARG A 119 -2.38 -2.31 -11.38
CA ARG A 119 -2.54 -1.57 -12.64
C ARG A 119 -2.19 -2.37 -13.89
N LEU A 120 -1.38 -3.41 -13.76
CA LEU A 120 -0.91 -4.24 -14.88
C LEU A 120 -1.84 -5.42 -15.20
N THR A 121 -2.89 -5.64 -14.39
CA THR A 121 -3.74 -6.83 -14.51
C THR A 121 -4.82 -6.68 -15.59
N THR A 122 -4.99 -5.49 -16.17
CA THR A 122 -5.85 -5.25 -17.33
C THR A 122 -5.03 -5.39 -18.60
N ILE A 123 -5.02 -6.60 -19.19
CA ILE A 123 -4.67 -6.87 -20.59
C ILE A 123 -5.89 -7.50 -21.25
#